data_AF-A0A2D7HRD5-F1
#
_entry.id   AF-A0A2D7HRD5-F1
#
_cell.length_a   1.000
_cell.length_b   1.000
_cell.length_c   1.000
_cell.angle_alpha   90.00
_cell.angle_beta   90.00
_cell.angle_gamma   90.00
#
_symmetry.space_group_name_H-M   'P 1'
#
loop_
_entity.id
_entity.type
_entity.pdbx_description
1 polymer ?
#
loop_
_entity_poly.entity_id
_entity_poly.type
_entity_poly.pdbx_seq_one_letter_code
_entity_poly.pdbx_strand_id
1 'polypeptide(L)'
;MSEKLFCPEFIYDICIGLTVKDFLVKQLSLDMVSKNYADAISNYYKNVEEVEIASPSEEILRFISERKNPMFEAHELAMNYVFWKFKYDGRSERKIKGIFKNSLKGDKERQYNSNKSVKNFKAYSFSLRSGHFEKAPAGWDIAKEEDLQELGEIVKKEPSIDDFI
;
A
#
# COMPACT_ATOMS: atom_id res chain seq x y z
N MET A 1 17.06 12.48 -18.72
CA MET A 1 16.25 11.92 -17.61
C MET A 1 16.53 10.42 -17.59
N SER A 2 16.99 9.84 -16.48
CA SER A 2 17.18 8.38 -16.42
C SER A 2 15.83 7.68 -16.61
N GLU A 3 15.80 6.54 -17.29
CA GLU A 3 14.58 5.74 -17.43
C GLU A 3 14.02 5.39 -16.03
N LYS A 4 12.74 5.65 -15.80
CA LYS A 4 12.08 5.25 -14.56
C LYS A 4 12.04 3.72 -14.48
N LEU A 5 12.26 3.17 -13.29
CA LEU A 5 12.16 1.74 -13.01
C LEU A 5 10.73 1.37 -12.57
N PHE A 6 10.39 0.10 -12.52
CA PHE A 6 9.09 -0.34 -12.00
C PHE A 6 8.99 -0.09 -10.50
N CYS A 7 7.78 0.16 -10.00
CA CYS A 7 7.53 0.32 -8.57
C CYS A 7 7.92 -0.96 -7.80
N PRO A 8 8.67 -0.87 -6.69
CA PRO A 8 8.89 -1.99 -5.80
C PRO A 8 7.56 -2.58 -5.31
N GLU A 9 7.44 -3.91 -5.29
CA GLU A 9 6.20 -4.59 -4.93
C GLU A 9 5.64 -4.13 -3.56
N PHE A 10 6.51 -3.95 -2.56
CA PHE A 10 6.05 -3.54 -1.23
C PHE A 10 5.49 -2.11 -1.19
N ILE A 11 5.99 -1.20 -2.05
CA ILE A 11 5.45 0.17 -2.16
C ILE A 11 4.09 0.13 -2.83
N TYR A 12 3.95 -0.67 -3.89
CA TYR A 12 2.67 -0.89 -4.56
C TYR A 12 1.64 -1.51 -3.60
N ASP A 13 2.03 -2.53 -2.81
CA ASP A 13 1.16 -3.13 -1.79
C ASP A 13 0.80 -2.14 -0.66
N ILE A 14 1.73 -1.26 -0.26
CA ILE A 14 1.44 -0.16 0.67
C ILE A 14 0.35 0.76 0.09
N CYS A 15 0.47 1.15 -1.17
CA CYS A 15 -0.50 2.03 -1.82
C CYS A 15 -1.88 1.38 -1.94
N ILE A 16 -1.96 0.07 -2.21
CA ILE A 16 -3.23 -0.67 -2.19
C ILE A 16 -3.82 -0.69 -0.77
N GLY A 17 -3.01 -0.98 0.25
CA GLY A 17 -3.47 -0.97 1.65
C GLY A 17 -3.98 0.41 2.08
N LEU A 18 -3.28 1.48 1.68
CA LEU A 18 -3.70 2.85 1.93
C LEU A 18 -4.96 3.20 1.13
N THR A 19 -5.10 2.75 -0.11
CA THR A 19 -6.32 2.96 -0.92
C THR A 19 -7.54 2.37 -0.22
N VAL A 20 -7.44 1.13 0.26
CA VAL A 20 -8.50 0.47 1.03
C VAL A 20 -8.83 1.25 2.30
N LYS A 21 -7.80 1.65 3.08
CA LYS A 21 -8.01 2.42 4.31
C LYS A 21 -8.67 3.77 4.01
N ASP A 22 -8.17 4.50 3.02
CA ASP A 22 -8.65 5.84 2.70
C ASP A 22 -10.04 5.83 2.11
N PHE A 23 -10.39 4.86 1.28
CA PHE A 23 -11.77 4.65 0.86
C PHE A 23 -12.73 4.40 2.05
N LEU A 24 -12.28 3.68 3.07
CA LEU A 24 -13.11 3.36 4.24
C LEU A 24 -13.28 4.53 5.21
N VAL A 25 -12.34 5.47 5.26
CA VAL A 25 -12.33 6.54 6.28
C VAL A 25 -12.46 7.95 5.72
N LYS A 26 -12.09 8.16 4.45
CA LYS A 26 -12.26 9.43 3.75
C LYS A 26 -13.58 9.39 2.99
N GLN A 27 -14.24 10.54 2.84
CA GLN A 27 -15.46 10.67 2.04
C GLN A 27 -15.12 10.80 0.53
N LEU A 28 -14.36 9.83 0.00
CA LEU A 28 -13.88 9.81 -1.38
C LEU A 28 -14.31 8.52 -2.07
N SER A 29 -14.51 8.56 -3.39
CA SER A 29 -14.77 7.35 -4.17
C SER A 29 -13.50 6.49 -4.27
N LEU A 30 -13.68 5.19 -4.53
CA LEU A 30 -12.55 4.27 -4.72
C LEU A 30 -11.68 4.69 -5.89
N ASP A 31 -12.31 5.15 -6.98
CA ASP A 31 -11.65 5.63 -8.20
C ASP A 31 -10.75 6.84 -7.90
N MET A 32 -11.26 7.84 -7.18
CA MET A 32 -10.47 9.03 -6.80
C MET A 32 -9.24 8.66 -5.95
N VAL A 33 -9.42 7.79 -4.95
CA VAL A 33 -8.30 7.37 -4.09
C VAL A 33 -7.30 6.52 -4.89
N SER A 34 -7.79 5.64 -5.76
CA SER A 34 -6.95 4.79 -6.61
C SER A 34 -6.13 5.62 -7.60
N LYS A 35 -6.76 6.60 -8.24
CA LYS A 35 -6.10 7.54 -9.15
C LYS A 35 -5.03 8.34 -8.42
N ASN A 36 -5.34 8.86 -7.23
CA ASN A 36 -4.40 9.61 -6.42
C ASN A 36 -3.10 8.82 -6.16
N TYR A 37 -3.21 7.55 -5.75
CA TYR A 37 -2.03 6.69 -5.52
C TYR A 37 -1.35 6.24 -6.82
N ALA A 38 -2.10 5.97 -7.89
CA ALA A 38 -1.54 5.64 -9.20
C ALA A 38 -0.69 6.80 -9.75
N ASP A 39 -1.21 8.02 -9.69
CA ASP A 39 -0.51 9.24 -10.09
C ASP A 39 0.71 9.50 -9.19
N ALA A 40 0.59 9.24 -7.88
CA ALA A 40 1.68 9.38 -6.93
C ALA A 40 2.86 8.45 -7.27
N ILE A 41 2.58 7.16 -7.50
CA ILE A 41 3.59 6.16 -7.90
C ILE A 41 4.23 6.56 -9.24
N SER A 42 3.43 6.98 -10.21
CA SER A 42 3.87 7.32 -11.57
C SER A 42 4.79 8.55 -11.62
N ASN A 43 4.84 9.38 -10.57
CA ASN A 43 5.84 10.46 -10.45
C ASN A 43 7.26 9.93 -10.28
N TYR A 44 7.45 8.75 -9.66
CA TYR A 44 8.77 8.20 -9.32
C TYR A 44 9.12 6.94 -10.13
N TYR A 45 8.12 6.16 -10.51
CA TYR A 45 8.28 4.87 -11.19
C TYR A 45 7.65 4.88 -12.58
N LYS A 46 7.80 3.77 -13.31
CA LYS A 46 7.02 3.53 -14.54
C LYS A 46 5.53 3.67 -14.23
N ASN A 47 4.81 4.15 -15.24
CA ASN A 47 3.39 4.44 -15.16
C ASN A 47 2.59 3.26 -14.58
N VAL A 48 1.73 3.58 -13.63
CA VAL A 48 0.71 2.69 -13.05
C VAL A 48 -0.62 3.32 -13.34
N GLU A 49 -1.51 2.58 -14.00
CA GLU A 49 -2.86 3.02 -14.31
C GLU A 49 -3.76 2.90 -13.08
N GLU A 50 -4.77 3.75 -12.99
CA GLU A 50 -5.75 3.74 -11.89
C GLU A 50 -6.36 2.35 -11.66
N VAL A 51 -6.75 1.66 -12.74
CA VAL A 51 -7.36 0.32 -12.68
C VAL A 51 -6.43 -0.71 -12.02
N GLU A 52 -5.11 -0.52 -12.12
CA GLU A 52 -4.14 -1.39 -11.47
C GLU A 52 -4.11 -1.21 -9.96
N ILE A 53 -4.63 -0.11 -9.42
CA ILE A 53 -4.83 0.11 -7.97
C ILE A 53 -6.27 -0.20 -7.55
N ALA A 54 -7.25 0.23 -8.35
CA ALA A 54 -8.68 0.06 -8.03
C ALA A 54 -9.09 -1.41 -7.97
N SER A 55 -8.70 -2.20 -8.98
CA SER A 55 -9.08 -3.62 -9.07
C SER A 55 -8.66 -4.46 -7.83
N PRO A 56 -7.38 -4.48 -7.40
CA PRO A 56 -7.02 -5.21 -6.19
C PRO A 56 -7.63 -4.63 -4.92
N SER A 57 -7.85 -3.30 -4.87
CA SER A 57 -8.48 -2.65 -3.72
C SER A 57 -9.95 -3.06 -3.57
N GLU A 58 -10.71 -3.13 -4.67
CA GLU A 58 -12.10 -3.62 -4.68
C GLU A 58 -12.17 -5.09 -4.23
N GLU A 59 -11.29 -5.95 -4.74
CA GLU A 59 -11.23 -7.34 -4.34
C GLU A 59 -10.89 -7.52 -2.84
N ILE A 60 -10.01 -6.67 -2.31
CA ILE A 60 -9.69 -6.65 -0.88
C ILE A 60 -10.88 -6.18 -0.07
N LEU A 61 -11.57 -5.11 -0.48
CA LEU A 61 -12.78 -4.62 0.18
C LEU A 61 -13.88 -5.69 0.20
N ARG A 62 -14.10 -6.38 -0.92
CA ARG A 62 -15.02 -7.52 -1.01
C ARG A 62 -14.63 -8.62 -0.04
N PHE A 63 -13.36 -9.04 -0.05
CA PHE A 63 -12.85 -10.02 0.91
C PHE A 63 -13.07 -9.61 2.37
N ILE A 64 -12.84 -8.34 2.72
CA ILE A 64 -13.06 -7.84 4.08
C ILE A 64 -14.56 -7.90 4.43
N SER A 65 -15.44 -7.49 3.51
CA SER A 65 -16.89 -7.45 3.72
C SER A 65 -17.52 -8.83 3.96
N GLU A 66 -16.93 -9.89 3.39
CA GLU A 66 -17.42 -11.27 3.52
C GLU A 66 -17.02 -11.92 4.87
N ARG A 67 -16.18 -11.26 5.67
CA ARG A 67 -15.65 -11.84 6.91
C ARG A 67 -16.70 -11.84 8.02
N LYS A 68 -16.85 -13.00 8.64
CA LYS A 68 -17.59 -13.17 9.90
C LYS A 68 -16.65 -12.98 11.08
N ASN A 69 -17.11 -12.24 12.11
CA ASN A 69 -16.39 -11.99 13.37
C ASN A 69 -14.95 -11.48 13.14
N PRO A 70 -14.77 -10.29 12.54
CA PRO A 70 -13.45 -9.72 12.35
C PRO A 70 -12.79 -9.39 13.70
N MET A 71 -11.48 -9.58 13.77
CA MET A 71 -10.69 -9.26 14.97
C MET A 71 -10.38 -7.75 15.07
N PHE A 72 -10.45 -7.05 13.94
CA PHE A 72 -10.14 -5.63 13.78
C PHE A 72 -11.18 -5.00 12.87
N GLU A 73 -11.39 -3.71 13.01
CA GLU A 73 -12.15 -2.96 12.04
C GLU A 73 -11.47 -3.02 10.65
N ALA A 74 -12.25 -2.84 9.59
CA ALA A 74 -11.76 -2.98 8.21
C ALA A 74 -10.56 -2.06 7.91
N HIS A 75 -10.64 -0.81 8.35
CA HIS A 75 -9.57 0.17 8.16
C HIS A 75 -8.34 -0.14 9.02
N GLU A 76 -8.52 -0.67 10.23
CA GLU A 76 -7.41 -1.10 11.10
C GLU A 76 -6.66 -2.29 10.51
N LEU A 77 -7.37 -3.25 9.92
CA LEU A 77 -6.74 -4.37 9.21
C LEU A 77 -5.89 -3.87 8.04
N ALA A 78 -6.39 -2.91 7.26
CA ALA A 78 -5.66 -2.30 6.17
C ALA A 78 -4.39 -1.57 6.68
N MET A 79 -4.50 -0.80 7.76
CA MET A 79 -3.33 -0.13 8.37
C MET A 79 -2.31 -1.11 8.94
N ASN A 80 -2.76 -2.21 9.55
CA ASN A 80 -1.87 -3.27 10.02
C ASN A 80 -1.09 -3.90 8.85
N TYR A 81 -1.74 -4.11 7.70
CA TYR A 81 -1.07 -4.59 6.49
C TYR A 81 -0.04 -3.59 5.95
N VAL A 82 -0.39 -2.29 5.91
CA VAL A 82 0.53 -1.21 5.50
C VAL A 82 1.76 -1.18 6.41
N PHE A 83 1.55 -1.21 7.73
CA PHE A 83 2.63 -1.29 8.71
C PHE A 83 3.53 -2.50 8.47
N TRP A 84 2.94 -3.67 8.26
CA TRP A 84 3.71 -4.88 8.03
C TRP A 84 4.55 -4.81 6.75
N LYS A 85 3.98 -4.32 5.65
CA LYS A 85 4.70 -4.13 4.38
C LYS A 85 5.84 -3.11 4.51
N PHE A 86 5.62 -2.07 5.30
CA PHE A 86 6.61 -1.04 5.56
C PHE A 86 7.77 -1.54 6.43
N LYS A 87 7.47 -2.22 7.55
CA LYS A 87 8.49 -2.65 8.52
C LYS A 87 9.14 -3.98 8.21
N TYR A 88 8.53 -4.85 7.39
CA TYR A 88 9.02 -6.22 7.19
C TYR A 88 9.13 -6.65 5.72
N ASP A 89 10.06 -7.57 5.51
CA ASP A 89 10.23 -8.36 4.29
C ASP A 89 10.15 -9.85 4.67
N GLY A 90 8.93 -10.39 4.63
CA GLY A 90 8.63 -11.72 5.16
C GLY A 90 8.74 -11.74 6.69
N ARG A 91 9.77 -12.43 7.22
CA ARG A 91 10.06 -12.53 8.67
C ARG A 91 11.16 -11.60 9.14
N SER A 92 11.83 -10.91 8.22
CA SER A 92 12.94 -10.02 8.53
C SER A 92 12.48 -8.57 8.53
N GLU A 93 13.09 -7.71 9.34
CA GLU A 93 12.86 -6.27 9.24
C GLU A 93 13.32 -5.73 7.89
N ARG A 94 12.51 -4.84 7.31
CA ARG A 94 12.80 -4.16 6.05
C ARG A 94 13.81 -3.05 6.31
N LYS A 95 14.95 -3.14 5.63
CA LYS A 95 15.94 -2.05 5.60
C LYS A 95 15.63 -1.13 4.42
N ILE A 96 14.98 0.00 4.70
CA ILE A 96 14.61 0.98 3.66
C ILE A 96 15.87 1.49 2.95
N LYS A 97 16.89 1.81 3.74
CA LYS A 97 18.21 2.27 3.30
C LYS A 97 19.29 1.42 3.97
N GLY A 98 20.08 0.72 3.16
CA GLY A 98 21.32 0.08 3.60
C GLY A 98 22.52 0.64 2.83
N ILE A 99 23.74 0.33 3.29
CA ILE A 99 25.01 0.78 2.67
C ILE A 99 25.08 0.40 1.17
N PHE A 100 24.42 -0.69 0.77
CA PHE A 100 24.51 -1.26 -0.58
C PHE A 100 23.18 -1.26 -1.38
N LYS A 101 22.04 -0.91 -0.77
CA LYS A 101 20.73 -1.00 -1.42
C LYS A 101 19.80 0.10 -0.92
N ASN A 102 19.28 0.90 -1.85
CA ASN A 102 18.10 1.72 -1.63
C ASN A 102 16.89 0.90 -2.08
N SER A 103 16.05 0.45 -1.15
CA SER A 103 14.86 -0.36 -1.47
C SER A 103 13.77 0.44 -2.19
N LEU A 104 13.87 1.79 -2.18
CA LEU A 104 12.99 2.70 -2.90
C LEU A 104 13.43 2.90 -4.36
N LYS A 105 14.68 2.53 -4.70
CA LYS A 105 15.15 2.56 -6.08
C LYS A 105 14.49 1.39 -6.81
N GLY A 106 13.54 1.71 -7.68
CA GLY A 106 12.63 0.75 -8.32
C GLY A 106 13.28 -0.48 -8.96
N ASP A 107 12.46 -1.44 -9.36
CA ASP A 107 12.91 -2.70 -9.93
C ASP A 107 13.05 -2.64 -11.45
N LYS A 108 14.03 -3.37 -12.01
CA LYS A 108 14.21 -3.47 -13.47
C LYS A 108 13.06 -4.21 -14.16
N GLU A 109 12.43 -5.13 -13.43
CA GLU A 109 11.31 -5.94 -13.88
C GLU A 109 10.10 -5.69 -12.98
N ARG A 110 8.91 -5.80 -13.55
CA ARG A 110 7.67 -5.63 -12.80
C ARG A 110 7.43 -6.82 -11.88
N GLN A 111 7.40 -6.58 -10.56
CA GLN A 111 7.20 -7.62 -9.54
C GLN A 111 5.79 -7.67 -8.93
N TYR A 112 4.91 -6.73 -9.32
CA TYR A 112 3.55 -6.58 -8.79
C TYR A 112 2.47 -6.76 -9.87
N ASN A 113 1.29 -7.22 -9.44
CA ASN A 113 0.04 -7.23 -10.20
C ASN A 113 -1.14 -7.41 -9.24
N SER A 114 -2.37 -7.15 -9.73
CA SER A 114 -3.59 -7.21 -8.91
C SER A 114 -3.75 -8.52 -8.16
N ASN A 115 -3.66 -9.66 -8.87
CA ASN A 115 -3.82 -11.00 -8.28
C ASN A 115 -2.81 -11.27 -7.16
N LYS A 116 -1.55 -10.85 -7.33
CA LYS A 116 -0.49 -11.04 -6.35
C LYS A 116 -0.76 -10.21 -5.09
N SER A 117 -1.15 -8.94 -5.26
CA SER A 117 -1.43 -8.06 -4.12
C SER A 117 -2.64 -8.51 -3.30
N VAL A 118 -3.70 -8.98 -3.95
CA VAL A 118 -4.87 -9.57 -3.26
C VAL A 118 -4.46 -10.82 -2.48
N LYS A 119 -3.64 -11.70 -3.09
CA LYS A 119 -3.09 -12.88 -2.40
C LYS A 119 -2.23 -12.51 -1.19
N ASN A 120 -1.34 -11.53 -1.35
CA ASN A 120 -0.48 -11.02 -0.28
C ASN A 120 -1.31 -10.49 0.90
N PHE A 121 -2.35 -9.69 0.63
CA PHE A 121 -3.24 -9.17 1.65
C PHE A 121 -3.99 -10.28 2.40
N LYS A 122 -4.59 -11.23 1.67
CA LYS A 122 -5.30 -12.37 2.26
C LYS A 122 -4.37 -13.22 3.13
N ALA A 123 -3.16 -13.52 2.64
CA ALA A 123 -2.15 -14.26 3.38
C ALA A 123 -1.79 -13.55 4.70
N TYR A 124 -1.50 -12.25 4.65
CA TYR A 124 -1.25 -11.45 5.84
C TYR A 124 -2.42 -11.49 6.82
N SER A 125 -3.65 -11.26 6.33
CA SER A 125 -4.85 -11.26 7.16
C SER A 125 -5.07 -12.59 7.90
N PHE A 126 -4.73 -13.73 7.28
CA PHE A 126 -4.79 -15.03 7.95
C PHE A 126 -3.66 -15.22 8.96
N SER A 127 -2.43 -14.81 8.64
CA SER A 127 -1.28 -14.88 9.56
C SER A 127 -1.40 -13.97 10.79
N LEU A 128 -2.08 -12.82 10.64
CA LEU A 128 -2.35 -11.92 11.76
C LEU A 128 -3.25 -12.58 12.80
N ARG A 129 -4.23 -13.38 12.36
CA ARG A 129 -5.13 -14.14 13.24
C ARG A 129 -4.40 -15.23 14.02
N SER A 130 -3.36 -15.83 13.45
CA SER A 130 -2.55 -16.84 14.13
C SER A 130 -1.45 -16.24 15.03
N GLY A 131 -1.45 -14.91 15.23
CA GLY A 131 -0.47 -14.21 16.09
C GLY A 131 0.96 -14.21 15.55
N HIS A 132 1.14 -14.47 14.25
CA HIS A 132 2.48 -14.60 13.64
C HIS A 132 3.13 -13.26 13.27
N PHE A 133 2.37 -12.18 13.23
CA PHE A 133 2.86 -10.85 12.86
C PHE A 133 2.54 -9.80 13.92
N GLU A 134 3.46 -8.85 14.06
CA GLU A 134 3.27 -7.67 14.88
C GLU A 134 2.19 -6.76 14.27
N LYS A 135 1.45 -6.10 15.15
CA LYS A 135 0.42 -5.12 14.81
C LYS A 135 1.04 -3.74 14.78
N ALA A 136 0.46 -2.84 14.01
CA ALA A 136 0.79 -1.43 14.08
C ALA A 136 0.50 -0.92 15.52
N PRO A 137 1.39 -0.09 16.10
CA PRO A 137 1.08 0.63 17.33
C PRO A 137 -0.20 1.47 17.17
N ALA A 138 -0.93 1.67 18.27
CA ALA A 138 -2.13 2.51 18.23
C ALA A 138 -1.79 3.94 17.74
N GLY A 139 -2.56 4.43 16.76
CA GLY A 139 -2.35 5.75 16.16
C GLY A 139 -1.14 5.84 15.22
N TRP A 140 -0.51 4.72 14.87
CA TRP A 140 0.56 4.70 13.87
C TRP A 140 0.05 5.15 12.50
N ASP A 141 0.87 5.96 11.83
CA ASP A 141 0.59 6.51 10.52
C ASP A 141 1.90 6.59 9.74
N ILE A 142 1.93 5.95 8.56
CA ILE A 142 3.11 5.95 7.69
C ILE A 142 3.52 7.37 7.30
N ALA A 143 2.59 8.32 7.19
CA ALA A 143 2.91 9.71 6.85
C ALA A 143 3.79 10.42 7.90
N LYS A 144 3.87 9.87 9.12
CA LYS A 144 4.66 10.43 10.23
C LYS A 144 6.03 9.78 10.39
N GLU A 145 6.36 8.76 9.59
CA GLU A 145 7.67 8.12 9.62
C GLU A 145 8.73 9.04 8.98
N GLU A 146 9.96 8.96 9.50
CA GLU A 146 11.10 9.74 9.02
C GLU A 146 11.82 9.04 7.84
N ASP A 147 12.62 9.79 7.09
CA ASP A 147 13.51 9.27 6.02
C ASP A 147 12.82 8.46 4.90
N LEU A 148 11.54 8.74 4.61
CA LEU A 148 10.76 8.01 3.61
C LEU A 148 11.09 8.33 2.14
N GLN A 149 11.81 9.42 1.86
CA GLN A 149 12.16 9.86 0.50
C GLN A 149 10.94 9.82 -0.45
N GLU A 150 11.03 9.11 -1.58
CA GLU A 150 9.95 9.01 -2.57
C GLU A 150 8.67 8.39 -1.97
N LEU A 151 8.80 7.45 -1.03
CA LEU A 151 7.64 6.85 -0.35
C LEU A 151 6.88 7.90 0.48
N GLY A 152 7.60 8.87 1.06
CA GLY A 152 6.99 9.94 1.85
C GLY A 152 6.11 10.84 0.99
N GLU A 153 6.59 11.18 -0.21
CA GLU A 153 5.84 11.97 -1.18
C GLU A 153 4.64 11.17 -1.74
N ILE A 154 4.79 9.86 -1.94
CA ILE A 154 3.71 8.99 -2.41
C ILE A 154 2.58 8.90 -1.38
N VAL A 155 2.91 8.62 -0.11
CA VAL A 155 1.88 8.38 0.93
C VAL A 155 1.22 9.65 1.44
N LYS A 156 1.82 10.82 1.21
CA LYS A 156 1.29 12.14 1.59
C LYS A 156 0.55 12.85 0.45
N LYS A 157 0.50 12.26 -0.74
CA LYS A 157 -0.18 12.85 -1.89
C LYS A 157 -1.68 12.96 -1.60
N GLU A 158 -2.20 14.17 -1.71
CA GLU A 158 -3.64 14.46 -1.66
C GLU A 158 -4.23 14.51 -3.08
N PRO A 159 -5.51 14.13 -3.26
CA PRO A 159 -6.19 14.24 -4.54
C PRO A 159 -6.16 15.66 -5.10
N SER A 160 -6.09 15.80 -6.42
CA SER A 160 -6.17 17.10 -7.08
C SER A 160 -7.57 17.68 -6.96
N ILE A 161 -7.70 19.01 -7.00
CA ILE A 161 -9.00 19.69 -7.04
C ILE A 161 -9.83 19.21 -8.25
N ASP A 162 -9.15 18.97 -9.37
CA ASP A 162 -9.78 18.48 -10.61
C ASP A 162 -10.39 17.08 -10.46
N ASP A 163 -10.00 16.30 -9.43
CA ASP A 163 -10.59 14.99 -9.18
C ASP A 163 -12.01 15.08 -8.58
N PHE A 164 -12.42 16.25 -8.10
CA PHE A 164 -13.72 16.50 -7.48
C PHE A 164 -14.76 17.14 -8.41
N ILE A 165 -14.38 17.48 -9.64
CA ILE A 165 -15.18 18.28 -10.58
C ILE A 165 -15.69 17.40 -11.73
#